data_AF-A0A7S1ZD97-F1
#
_entry.id   AF-A0A7S1ZD97-F1
#
_cell.length_a   1.000
_cell.length_b   1.000
_cell.length_c   1.000
_cell.angle_alpha   90.00
_cell.angle_beta   90.00
_cell.angle_gamma   90.00
#
_symmetry.space_group_name_H-M   'P 1'
#
loop_
_entity.id
_entity.type
_entity.pdbx_description
1 polymer ?
#
loop_
_entity_poly.entity_id
_entity_poly.type
_entity_poly.pdbx_seq_one_letter_code
_entity_poly.pdbx_strand_id
1 'polypeptide(L)'
;MHSYGFALAITFLLNNNDVTLGFSNVNLQRIPSLSLQQFISSSSSSLLEAKKGGGFAKKSGGFGTTTTKTKTKTKKKTSTPTYTLNKGPSIQSYLNPNLFTNPSTLQTIKDRIRNGDICVIRNAFIPELAEAMYTELDTTDTWSLNEDYFEDGYGFRHNNVYSKNDFSPLFLSVNDMFESPETKSFMADLTGRDCSGDIVGAPSYYEVGHHSLPHTDHIGQRSVAYIWHMSKDWRAEYGGGLYWCKEPLANAYLHASFNSLVLFSVTPHSSHFVTTVSPRAQGKGKRLAYNGWWHSSWVPKTTDPLETLLDTPEKRLTLTHAQVCAIQDMLDDPWAPRIQPPERHEEIVALRGKIMEELYPVRRSPPVDVL
;
A
#
# COMPACT_ATOMS: atom_id res chain seq x y z
N MET A 1 -36.76 -15.50 -16.06
CA MET A 1 -36.61 -15.51 -14.59
C MET A 1 -36.37 -14.07 -14.15
N HIS A 2 -37.29 -13.50 -13.38
CA HIS A 2 -37.22 -12.11 -12.92
C HIS A 2 -36.78 -12.07 -11.46
N SER A 3 -35.72 -11.31 -11.18
CA SER A 3 -35.14 -11.10 -9.86
C SER A 3 -35.96 -10.05 -9.12
N TYR A 4 -36.55 -10.40 -7.98
CA TYR A 4 -37.22 -9.45 -7.09
C TYR A 4 -36.22 -8.95 -6.04
N GLY A 5 -35.94 -7.64 -6.03
CA GLY A 5 -35.18 -6.99 -4.97
C GLY A 5 -36.11 -6.58 -3.82
N PHE A 6 -35.84 -7.05 -2.61
CA PHE A 6 -36.44 -6.52 -1.39
C PHE A 6 -35.65 -5.29 -0.93
N ALA A 7 -36.32 -4.15 -0.78
CA ALA A 7 -35.77 -3.00 -0.08
C ALA A 7 -36.41 -2.93 1.31
N LEU A 8 -35.60 -3.06 2.37
CA LEU A 8 -36.02 -2.88 3.75
C LEU A 8 -35.74 -1.43 4.15
N ALA A 9 -36.79 -0.64 4.39
CA ALA A 9 -36.67 0.69 4.96
C ALA A 9 -36.88 0.60 6.48
N ILE A 10 -35.86 0.96 7.26
CA ILE A 10 -35.95 1.10 8.72
C ILE A 10 -36.02 2.60 9.02
N THR A 11 -37.13 3.05 9.59
CA THR A 11 -37.29 4.43 10.08
C THR A 11 -37.14 4.43 11.60
N PHE A 12 -36.20 5.21 12.12
CA PHE A 12 -36.06 5.44 13.56
C PHE A 12 -36.88 6.69 13.94
N LEU A 13 -37.87 6.52 14.82
CA LEU A 13 -38.48 7.62 15.55
C LEU A 13 -37.84 7.66 16.94
N LEU A 14 -37.03 8.69 17.20
CA LEU A 14 -36.49 8.95 18.52
C LEU A 14 -37.55 9.66 19.35
N ASN A 15 -38.05 8.99 20.39
CA ASN A 15 -38.65 9.68 21.53
C ASN A 15 -38.17 9.01 22.82
N ASN A 16 -37.87 9.84 23.83
CA ASN A 16 -37.09 9.46 24.99
C ASN A 16 -37.71 8.26 25.77
N ASN A 17 -36.85 7.27 26.01
CA ASN A 17 -37.03 6.13 26.93
C ASN A 17 -38.12 5.10 26.56
N ASP A 18 -37.94 4.39 25.43
CA ASP A 18 -38.08 2.92 25.28
C ASP A 18 -38.07 2.56 23.79
N VAL A 19 -37.33 1.51 23.41
CA VAL A 19 -37.26 1.03 22.01
C VAL A 19 -38.18 -0.17 21.85
N THR A 20 -39.29 0.01 21.12
CA THR A 20 -40.19 -1.07 20.69
C THR A 20 -40.17 -1.16 19.16
N LEU A 21 -39.88 -2.34 18.61
CA LEU A 21 -39.92 -2.60 17.17
C LEU A 21 -41.37 -2.87 16.72
N GLY A 22 -41.91 -1.99 15.87
CA GLY A 22 -43.20 -2.18 15.21
C GLY A 22 -43.04 -2.23 13.70
N PHE A 23 -43.63 -3.25 13.05
CA PHE A 23 -43.69 -3.37 11.60
C PHE A 23 -45.05 -2.85 11.11
N SER A 24 -45.05 -1.89 10.18
CA SER A 24 -46.25 -1.46 9.46
C SER A 24 -46.11 -1.71 7.96
N ASN A 25 -47.15 -2.28 7.36
CA ASN A 25 -47.21 -2.58 5.92
C ASN A 25 -47.51 -1.29 5.14
N VAL A 26 -46.62 -0.90 4.23
CA VAL A 26 -46.86 0.18 3.27
C VAL A 26 -47.10 -0.43 1.89
N ASN A 27 -48.21 -0.01 1.28
CA ASN A 27 -48.70 -0.45 -0.03
C ASN A 27 -48.02 0.39 -1.13
N LEU A 28 -47.23 -0.22 -2.02
CA LEU A 28 -46.54 0.47 -3.11
C LEU A 28 -47.33 0.34 -4.43
N GLN A 29 -47.77 1.47 -4.97
CA GLN A 29 -48.36 1.58 -6.31
C GLN A 29 -47.30 1.52 -7.41
N ARG A 30 -47.67 0.90 -8.54
CA ARG A 30 -46.84 0.69 -9.75
C ARG A 30 -46.55 2.01 -10.48
N ILE A 31 -45.32 2.17 -10.96
CA ILE A 31 -44.93 3.15 -11.99
C ILE A 31 -44.34 2.40 -13.21
N PRO A 32 -44.63 2.80 -14.47
CA PRO A 32 -44.32 2.02 -15.67
C PRO A 32 -42.85 2.11 -16.10
N SER A 33 -42.35 1.00 -16.68
CA SER A 33 -41.04 0.88 -17.34
C SER A 33 -41.00 1.62 -18.68
N LEU A 34 -39.92 2.38 -18.93
CA LEU A 34 -39.56 2.89 -20.25
C LEU A 34 -38.46 2.01 -20.88
N SER A 35 -38.67 1.68 -22.15
CA SER A 35 -37.88 0.74 -22.96
C SER A 35 -36.57 1.31 -23.47
N LEU A 36 -35.56 0.44 -23.51
CA LEU A 36 -34.22 0.66 -24.04
C LEU A 36 -34.23 0.47 -25.58
N GLN A 37 -34.34 1.56 -26.35
CA GLN A 37 -34.00 1.58 -27.79
C GLN A 37 -33.94 3.03 -28.31
N GLN A 38 -32.73 3.54 -28.52
CA GLN A 38 -32.31 4.74 -29.28
C GLN A 38 -30.93 5.13 -28.69
N PHE A 39 -29.78 5.15 -29.36
CA PHE A 39 -29.44 5.46 -30.75
C PHE A 39 -28.07 4.83 -31.11
N ILE A 40 -27.93 4.35 -32.34
CA ILE A 40 -26.67 3.91 -32.98
C ILE A 40 -26.14 5.05 -33.88
N SER A 41 -24.84 4.99 -34.18
CA SER A 41 -24.04 5.71 -35.22
C SER A 41 -23.29 6.93 -34.69
N SER A 42 -21.95 7.01 -34.81
CA SER A 42 -21.22 7.00 -36.08
C SER A 42 -19.81 6.35 -36.03
N SER A 43 -19.56 5.44 -36.98
CA SER A 43 -18.43 5.41 -37.96
C SER A 43 -16.97 5.57 -37.47
N SER A 44 -16.13 4.53 -37.47
CA SER A 44 -15.16 4.11 -38.54
C SER A 44 -14.01 5.12 -38.80
N SER A 45 -12.71 4.82 -39.00
CA SER A 45 -11.91 3.61 -39.26
C SER A 45 -10.45 4.05 -39.56
N SER A 46 -9.43 3.27 -39.21
CA SER A 46 -8.17 3.01 -39.97
C SER A 46 -7.23 2.09 -39.15
N LEU A 47 -7.13 0.80 -39.48
CA LEU A 47 -6.12 0.13 -40.33
C LEU A 47 -4.67 0.34 -39.85
N LEU A 48 -4.07 -0.59 -39.09
CA LEU A 48 -3.32 -1.80 -39.52
C LEU A 48 -2.15 -1.54 -40.48
N GLU A 49 -0.94 -1.63 -39.96
CA GLU A 49 0.20 -2.20 -40.70
C GLU A 49 1.11 -2.97 -39.74
N ALA A 50 1.29 -4.26 -40.02
CA ALA A 50 2.20 -5.15 -39.32
C ALA A 50 3.47 -5.34 -40.16
N LYS A 51 4.65 -5.30 -39.53
CA LYS A 51 5.87 -5.91 -40.07
C LYS A 51 6.57 -6.76 -39.02
N LYS A 52 6.80 -8.01 -39.41
CA LYS A 52 7.60 -9.04 -38.74
C LYS A 52 9.10 -8.70 -38.80
N GLY A 53 9.86 -9.12 -37.79
CA GLY A 53 11.32 -9.21 -37.83
C GLY A 53 11.92 -9.50 -36.45
N GLY A 54 12.46 -10.70 -36.26
CA GLY A 54 12.85 -11.26 -34.97
C GLY A 54 14.12 -10.69 -34.32
N GLY A 55 14.41 -11.17 -33.11
CA GLY A 55 15.70 -10.94 -32.43
C GLY A 55 15.60 -10.98 -30.90
N PHE A 56 15.72 -12.18 -30.33
CA PHE A 56 15.93 -12.39 -28.90
C PHE A 56 17.28 -11.79 -28.46
N ALA A 57 17.28 -10.88 -27.49
CA ALA A 57 18.42 -10.61 -26.61
C ALA A 57 17.96 -9.93 -25.31
N LYS A 58 18.05 -10.67 -24.20
CA LYS A 58 17.96 -10.13 -22.84
C LYS A 58 19.07 -9.10 -22.62
N LYS A 59 18.72 -7.88 -22.24
CA LYS A 59 19.57 -6.98 -21.45
C LYS A 59 18.74 -6.28 -20.38
N SER A 60 19.00 -6.68 -19.15
CA SER A 60 18.75 -5.91 -17.94
C SER A 60 19.57 -4.62 -17.96
N GLY A 61 18.93 -3.48 -17.73
CA GLY A 61 19.63 -2.26 -17.37
C GLY A 61 18.94 -0.97 -17.83
N GLY A 62 18.81 -0.05 -16.89
CA GLY A 62 18.87 1.39 -17.18
C GLY A 62 17.53 2.11 -17.15
N PHE A 63 17.27 2.79 -16.02
CA PHE A 63 16.37 3.94 -15.96
C PHE A 63 16.83 4.96 -17.02
N GLY A 64 16.08 5.03 -18.12
CA GLY A 64 16.28 5.97 -19.21
C GLY A 64 15.62 7.30 -18.90
N THR A 65 16.44 8.31 -18.66
CA THR A 65 16.09 9.73 -18.61
C THR A 65 15.57 10.20 -19.97
N THR A 66 14.31 10.63 -20.03
CA THR A 66 13.82 11.43 -21.17
C THR A 66 13.47 12.83 -20.69
N THR A 67 14.25 13.78 -21.18
CA THR A 67 14.20 15.20 -20.85
C THR A 67 13.10 15.89 -21.67
N THR A 68 12.16 16.56 -21.00
CA THR A 68 11.46 17.70 -21.60
C THR A 68 11.35 18.80 -20.54
N LYS A 69 12.21 19.82 -20.68
CA LYS A 69 12.23 21.02 -19.84
C LYS A 69 11.34 22.09 -20.45
N THR A 70 10.31 22.49 -19.72
CA THR A 70 9.92 23.91 -19.62
C THR A 70 9.36 24.14 -18.21
N LYS A 71 10.21 24.51 -17.24
CA LYS A 71 9.76 25.02 -15.94
C LYS A 71 10.17 26.48 -15.80
N THR A 72 9.18 27.35 -15.87
CA THR A 72 9.25 28.74 -15.42
C THR A 72 9.66 28.73 -13.95
N LYS A 73 10.81 29.32 -13.61
CA LYS A 73 11.31 29.41 -12.23
C LYS A 73 10.46 30.40 -11.44
N THR A 74 9.42 29.92 -10.79
CA THR A 74 8.77 30.64 -9.69
C THR A 74 9.75 30.68 -8.52
N LYS A 75 9.98 31.86 -7.94
CA LYS A 75 10.86 32.04 -6.76
C LYS A 75 10.38 31.12 -5.63
N LYS A 76 11.21 30.13 -5.27
CA LYS A 76 11.04 29.24 -4.11
C LYS A 76 10.95 30.13 -2.86
N LYS A 77 9.74 30.30 -2.32
CA LYS A 77 9.52 31.03 -1.08
C LYS A 77 10.03 30.11 0.03
N THR A 78 11.28 30.29 0.44
CA THR A 78 11.86 29.57 1.58
C THR A 78 11.16 30.03 2.85
N SER A 79 10.03 29.41 3.19
CA SER A 79 9.50 29.45 4.55
C SER A 79 10.47 28.71 5.44
N THR A 80 10.97 29.38 6.48
CA THR A 80 11.69 28.74 7.57
C THR A 80 10.85 27.55 8.07
N PRO A 81 11.40 26.33 8.20
CA PRO A 81 10.64 25.20 8.71
C PRO A 81 10.09 25.57 10.08
N THR A 82 8.77 25.53 10.23
CA THR A 82 8.09 25.99 11.44
C THR A 82 8.28 25.01 12.60
N TYR A 83 8.80 23.82 12.32
CA TYR A 83 9.00 22.75 13.28
C TYR A 83 10.34 22.04 13.06
N THR A 84 11.06 21.81 14.15
CA THR A 84 12.32 21.05 14.19
C THR A 84 12.14 19.86 15.13
N LEU A 85 12.53 18.67 14.67
CA LEU A 85 12.61 17.47 15.50
C LEU A 85 13.64 17.67 16.62
N ASN A 86 13.19 17.74 17.88
CA ASN A 86 14.01 18.05 19.05
C ASN A 86 13.91 17.05 20.21
N LYS A 87 13.09 15.98 20.09
CA LYS A 87 12.86 14.98 21.14
C LYS A 87 13.72 13.72 21.01
N GLY A 88 14.49 13.60 19.92
CA GLY A 88 15.32 12.45 19.61
C GLY A 88 15.31 12.10 18.11
N PRO A 89 16.10 11.10 17.70
CA PRO A 89 16.25 10.72 16.29
C PRO A 89 15.29 9.62 15.83
N SER A 90 14.44 9.05 16.70
CA SER A 90 13.61 7.88 16.36
C SER A 90 12.12 8.17 16.41
N ILE A 91 11.30 7.34 15.75
CA ILE A 91 9.85 7.53 15.73
C ILE A 91 9.28 7.47 17.14
N GLN A 92 9.86 6.63 18.02
CA GLN A 92 9.41 6.45 19.40
C GLN A 92 9.41 7.76 20.19
N SER A 93 10.34 8.68 19.89
CA SER A 93 10.40 10.01 20.51
C SER A 93 9.21 10.92 20.15
N TYR A 94 8.49 10.61 19.06
CA TYR A 94 7.40 11.41 18.54
C TYR A 94 6.08 10.67 18.43
N LEU A 95 6.05 9.37 18.70
CA LEU A 95 4.81 8.63 18.87
C LEU A 95 4.02 9.21 20.03
N ASN A 96 2.70 9.12 19.93
CA ASN A 96 1.80 9.55 20.98
C ASN A 96 2.09 8.77 22.27
N PRO A 97 2.42 9.45 23.39
CA PRO A 97 2.75 8.78 24.65
C PRO A 97 1.68 7.81 25.14
N ASN A 98 0.41 8.03 24.77
CA ASN A 98 -0.70 7.15 25.11
C ASN A 98 -0.56 5.73 24.52
N LEU A 99 0.28 5.53 23.50
CA LEU A 99 0.59 4.19 22.99
C LEU A 99 1.39 3.35 23.98
N PHE A 100 2.10 4.00 24.91
CA PHE A 100 2.99 3.35 25.88
C PHE A 100 2.38 3.28 27.28
N THR A 101 1.23 3.91 27.53
CA THR A 101 0.59 3.92 28.86
C THR A 101 0.04 2.56 29.26
N ASN A 102 -0.46 1.79 28.29
CA ASN A 102 -0.89 0.41 28.50
C ASN A 102 -0.01 -0.55 27.70
N PRO A 103 0.85 -1.36 28.35
CA PRO A 103 1.71 -2.33 27.69
C PRO A 103 0.97 -3.32 26.77
N SER A 104 -0.30 -3.64 27.05
CA SER A 104 -1.08 -4.54 26.20
C SER A 104 -1.39 -3.95 24.83
N THR A 105 -1.34 -2.63 24.66
CA THR A 105 -1.58 -1.94 23.39
C THR A 105 -0.51 -2.31 22.38
N LEU A 106 0.77 -2.14 22.74
CA LEU A 106 1.88 -2.50 21.87
C LEU A 106 1.91 -4.00 21.61
N GLN A 107 1.64 -4.83 22.63
CA GLN A 107 1.56 -6.27 22.44
C GLN A 107 0.46 -6.66 21.44
N THR A 108 -0.71 -6.03 21.53
CA THR A 108 -1.81 -6.23 20.57
C THR A 108 -1.38 -5.85 19.16
N ILE A 109 -0.67 -4.72 18.98
CA ILE A 109 -0.15 -4.32 17.67
C ILE A 109 0.84 -5.36 17.15
N LYS A 110 1.77 -5.83 17.99
CA LYS A 110 2.73 -6.89 17.63
C LYS A 110 2.02 -8.14 17.14
N ASP A 111 1.09 -8.66 17.95
CA ASP A 111 0.39 -9.90 17.64
C ASP A 111 -0.40 -9.77 16.33
N ARG A 112 -1.08 -8.64 16.12
CA ARG A 112 -1.84 -8.39 14.89
C ARG A 112 -0.95 -8.30 13.66
N ILE A 113 0.08 -7.45 13.65
CA ILE A 113 0.96 -7.31 12.48
C ILE A 113 1.67 -8.63 12.16
N ARG A 114 2.14 -9.36 13.17
CA ARG A 114 2.81 -10.66 13.00
C ARG A 114 1.87 -11.73 12.46
N ASN A 115 0.57 -11.63 12.73
CA ASN A 115 -0.47 -12.49 12.14
C ASN A 115 -0.89 -12.06 10.73
N GLY A 116 -0.28 -11.00 10.18
CA GLY A 116 -0.57 -10.49 8.84
C GLY A 116 -1.80 -9.58 8.77
N ASP A 117 -2.25 -9.04 9.90
CA ASP A 117 -3.27 -7.99 9.91
C ASP A 117 -2.65 -6.65 9.51
N ILE A 118 -3.50 -5.79 8.95
CA ILE A 118 -3.23 -4.36 8.86
C ILE A 118 -3.48 -3.70 10.21
N CYS A 119 -2.54 -2.87 10.66
CA CYS A 119 -2.68 -2.12 11.91
C CYS A 119 -2.82 -0.62 11.64
N VAL A 120 -3.81 0.00 12.30
CA VAL A 120 -4.06 1.44 12.21
C VAL A 120 -3.88 2.06 13.60
N ILE A 121 -2.85 2.88 13.73
CA ILE A 121 -2.57 3.66 14.93
C ILE A 121 -3.16 5.05 14.73
N ARG A 122 -4.28 5.34 15.38
CA ARG A 122 -4.92 6.67 15.33
C ARG A 122 -4.22 7.63 16.27
N ASN A 123 -4.15 8.90 15.87
CA ASN A 123 -3.38 9.93 16.57
C ASN A 123 -1.94 9.45 16.84
N ALA A 124 -1.30 8.89 15.80
CA ALA A 124 -0.06 8.13 15.93
C ALA A 124 1.11 8.95 16.47
N PHE A 125 1.27 10.18 15.99
CA PHE A 125 2.34 11.07 16.41
C PHE A 125 1.82 12.18 17.32
N ILE A 126 2.73 12.82 18.06
CA ILE A 126 2.40 13.99 18.88
C ILE A 126 1.77 15.09 18.00
N PRO A 127 0.81 15.86 18.55
CA PRO A 127 0.04 16.82 17.77
C PRO A 127 0.91 17.85 17.03
N GLU A 128 2.00 18.31 17.64
CA GLU A 128 2.86 19.36 17.08
C GLU A 128 3.55 18.90 15.79
N LEU A 129 4.08 17.68 15.78
CA LEU A 129 4.70 17.10 14.59
C LEU A 129 3.64 16.80 13.51
N ALA A 130 2.47 16.28 13.89
CA ALA A 130 1.41 16.01 12.94
C ALA A 130 0.89 17.29 12.27
N GLU A 131 0.70 18.37 13.03
CA GLU A 131 0.27 19.65 12.48
C GLU A 131 1.33 20.28 11.56
N ALA A 132 2.60 20.18 11.92
CA ALA A 132 3.70 20.64 11.07
C ALA A 132 3.75 19.85 9.75
N MET A 133 3.66 18.52 9.82
CA MET A 133 3.68 17.67 8.62
C MET A 133 2.47 17.88 7.72
N TYR A 134 1.28 18.10 8.29
CA TYR A 134 0.11 18.49 7.51
C TYR A 134 0.33 19.80 6.78
N THR A 135 0.77 20.83 7.50
CA THR A 135 1.00 22.17 6.94
C THR A 135 2.00 22.09 5.78
N GLU A 136 3.10 21.34 5.96
CA GLU A 136 4.11 21.16 4.94
C GLU A 136 3.56 20.42 3.69
N LEU A 137 2.83 19.33 3.88
CA LEU A 137 2.19 18.59 2.79
C LEU A 137 1.11 19.42 2.07
N ASP A 138 0.32 20.20 2.80
CA ASP A 138 -0.76 20.99 2.22
C ASP A 138 -0.24 22.21 1.45
N THR A 139 0.89 22.79 1.87
CA THR A 139 1.42 24.02 1.27
C THR A 139 2.50 23.81 0.22
N THR A 140 3.14 22.64 0.16
CA THR A 140 4.15 22.36 -0.85
C THR A 140 3.58 22.40 -2.28
N ASP A 141 4.37 22.94 -3.22
CA ASP A 141 4.09 23.04 -4.64
C ASP A 141 5.00 22.14 -5.50
N THR A 142 5.79 21.27 -4.85
CA THR A 142 6.75 20.38 -5.54
C THR A 142 6.12 19.08 -6.05
N TRP A 143 4.80 18.94 -5.93
CA TRP A 143 4.04 17.80 -6.42
C TRP A 143 4.31 17.53 -7.90
N SER A 144 4.59 16.27 -8.21
CA SER A 144 4.74 15.78 -9.58
C SER A 144 3.79 14.61 -9.80
N LEU A 145 3.08 14.63 -10.93
CA LEU A 145 2.23 13.51 -11.33
C LEU A 145 3.11 12.27 -11.51
N ASN A 146 2.69 11.20 -10.86
CA ASN A 146 3.23 9.86 -11.00
C ASN A 146 2.10 8.95 -11.47
N GLU A 147 2.26 8.42 -12.68
CA GLU A 147 1.30 7.50 -13.27
C GLU A 147 2.04 6.44 -14.09
N ASP A 148 1.56 5.21 -13.98
CA ASP A 148 2.10 4.08 -14.74
C ASP A 148 1.05 2.98 -14.87
N TYR A 149 1.26 2.07 -15.81
CA TYR A 149 0.42 0.91 -16.06
C TYR A 149 1.26 -0.30 -16.47
N PHE A 150 1.02 -1.43 -15.81
CA PHE A 150 1.78 -2.66 -15.95
C PHE A 150 0.93 -3.76 -16.61
N GLU A 151 1.61 -4.70 -17.27
CA GLU A 151 0.96 -5.80 -18.00
C GLU A 151 0.16 -6.75 -17.08
N ASP A 152 0.50 -6.80 -15.79
CA ASP A 152 -0.21 -7.57 -14.77
C ASP A 152 -1.52 -6.91 -14.29
N GLY A 153 -1.85 -5.74 -14.83
CA GLY A 153 -3.06 -4.98 -14.50
C GLY A 153 -2.88 -4.02 -13.32
N TYR A 154 -1.68 -3.94 -12.72
CA TYR A 154 -1.39 -2.86 -11.78
C TYR A 154 -1.31 -1.53 -12.53
N GLY A 155 -1.87 -0.50 -11.94
CA GLY A 155 -1.81 0.85 -12.47
C GLY A 155 -2.12 1.85 -11.37
N PHE A 156 -1.58 3.05 -11.49
CA PHE A 156 -1.83 4.10 -10.51
C PHE A 156 -1.76 5.46 -11.18
N ARG A 157 -2.40 6.42 -10.51
CA ARG A 157 -2.31 7.83 -10.84
C ARG A 157 -2.42 8.61 -9.56
N HIS A 158 -1.33 9.25 -9.15
CA HIS A 158 -1.31 10.14 -7.99
C HIS A 158 -0.12 11.10 -8.05
N ASN A 159 -0.09 12.13 -7.21
CA ASN A 159 1.05 13.03 -7.13
C ASN A 159 2.02 12.58 -6.02
N ASN A 160 3.32 12.77 -6.23
CA ASN A 160 4.36 12.54 -5.23
C ASN A 160 5.44 13.62 -5.27
N VAL A 161 6.25 13.62 -4.21
CA VAL A 161 7.59 14.21 -4.21
C VAL A 161 8.56 13.05 -4.02
N TYR A 162 9.25 12.61 -5.07
CA TYR A 162 10.19 11.48 -4.98
C TYR A 162 11.65 11.91 -4.85
N SER A 163 12.01 13.03 -5.48
CA SER A 163 13.37 13.55 -5.41
C SER A 163 13.64 14.09 -4.01
N LYS A 164 14.61 13.51 -3.31
CA LYS A 164 15.07 14.04 -2.01
C LYS A 164 15.56 15.48 -2.11
N ASN A 165 15.99 15.95 -3.30
CA ASN A 165 16.37 17.35 -3.53
C ASN A 165 15.17 18.31 -3.46
N ASP A 166 13.96 17.80 -3.65
CA ASP A 166 12.71 18.56 -3.55
C ASP A 166 12.06 18.42 -2.17
N PHE A 167 12.67 17.66 -1.24
CA PHE A 167 12.20 17.55 0.13
C PHE A 167 12.50 18.86 0.87
N SER A 168 11.54 19.31 1.67
CA SER A 168 11.79 20.35 2.64
C SER A 168 12.64 19.82 3.81
N PRO A 169 13.23 20.71 4.62
CA PRO A 169 13.96 20.28 5.82
C PRO A 169 13.15 19.36 6.73
N LEU A 170 11.84 19.59 6.86
CA LEU A 170 10.98 18.74 7.67
C LEU A 170 10.82 17.33 7.07
N PHE A 171 10.63 17.20 5.75
CA PHE A 171 10.57 15.89 5.09
C PHE A 171 11.90 15.14 5.19
N LEU A 172 13.03 15.83 5.10
CA LEU A 172 14.35 15.24 5.32
C LEU A 172 14.48 14.74 6.77
N SER A 173 14.15 15.58 7.76
CA SER A 173 14.21 15.20 9.17
C SER A 173 13.28 14.03 9.51
N VAL A 174 12.07 13.98 8.91
CA VAL A 174 11.16 12.83 9.07
C VAL A 174 11.73 11.59 8.38
N ASN A 175 12.33 11.71 7.20
CA ASN A 175 13.01 10.56 6.58
C ASN A 175 14.13 10.04 7.48
N ASP A 176 14.97 10.92 8.03
CA ASP A 176 16.06 10.54 8.94
C ASP A 176 15.51 9.90 10.22
N MET A 177 14.38 10.39 10.73
CA MET A 177 13.68 9.80 11.88
C MET A 177 13.22 8.37 11.60
N PHE A 178 12.67 8.11 10.40
CA PHE A 178 12.23 6.78 9.99
C PHE A 178 13.42 5.84 9.69
N GLU A 179 14.57 6.38 9.30
CA GLU A 179 15.79 5.65 8.91
C GLU A 179 16.67 5.31 10.12
N SER A 180 16.48 5.96 11.27
CA SER A 180 17.36 5.78 12.42
C SER A 180 17.45 4.32 12.90
N PRO A 181 18.62 3.88 13.40
CA PRO A 181 18.80 2.51 13.89
C PRO A 181 17.79 2.10 14.95
N GLU A 182 17.42 3.02 15.84
CA GLU A 182 16.44 2.79 16.90
C GLU A 182 15.03 2.61 16.33
N THR A 183 14.67 3.34 15.27
CA THR A 183 13.42 3.13 14.54
C THR A 183 13.42 1.76 13.87
N LYS A 184 14.47 1.42 13.12
CA LYS A 184 14.55 0.12 12.41
C LYS A 184 14.45 -1.05 13.39
N SER A 185 15.15 -0.97 14.52
CA SER A 185 15.08 -1.96 15.60
C SER A 185 13.67 -2.06 16.20
N PHE A 186 13.04 -0.91 16.48
CA PHE A 186 11.66 -0.90 16.99
C PHE A 186 10.67 -1.48 15.99
N MET A 187 10.77 -1.16 14.70
CA MET A 187 9.90 -1.71 13.67
C MET A 187 10.14 -3.21 13.46
N ALA A 188 11.39 -3.68 13.57
CA ALA A 188 11.71 -5.09 13.52
C ALA A 188 11.08 -5.86 14.69
N ASP A 189 11.20 -5.35 15.91
CA ASP A 189 10.52 -5.91 17.08
C ASP A 189 8.99 -5.82 16.95
N LEU A 190 8.44 -4.70 16.49
CA LEU A 190 7.00 -4.52 16.36
C LEU A 190 6.40 -5.54 15.36
N THR A 191 7.05 -5.72 14.22
CA THR A 191 6.48 -6.47 13.10
C THR A 191 6.96 -7.91 13.01
N GLY A 192 8.05 -8.26 13.70
CA GLY A 192 8.73 -9.55 13.54
C GLY A 192 9.43 -9.69 12.18
N ARG A 193 9.69 -8.59 11.48
CA ARG A 193 10.29 -8.56 10.13
C ARG A 193 11.68 -7.95 10.18
N ASP A 194 12.52 -8.30 9.20
CA ASP A 194 13.78 -7.58 8.99
C ASP A 194 13.49 -6.19 8.39
N CYS A 195 13.89 -5.15 9.11
CA CYS A 195 13.79 -3.74 8.72
C CYS A 195 15.16 -3.04 8.68
N SER A 196 16.25 -3.81 8.63
CA SER A 196 17.63 -3.29 8.74
C SER A 196 18.17 -2.69 7.44
N GLY A 197 17.50 -2.88 6.30
CA GLY A 197 17.87 -2.30 5.01
C GLY A 197 17.50 -0.82 4.88
N ASP A 198 17.66 -0.27 3.69
CA ASP A 198 17.30 1.12 3.40
C ASP A 198 15.81 1.40 3.60
N ILE A 199 15.43 2.64 3.92
CA ILE A 199 14.05 3.09 3.77
C ILE A 199 13.81 3.82 2.46
N VAL A 200 12.57 3.73 2.00
CA VAL A 200 12.01 4.62 0.99
C VAL A 200 10.80 5.30 1.60
N GLY A 201 10.77 6.62 1.63
CA GLY A 201 9.65 7.42 2.12
C GLY A 201 9.39 8.61 1.21
N ALA A 202 8.13 8.89 0.91
CA ALA A 202 7.75 10.00 0.05
C ALA A 202 6.39 10.62 0.45
N PRO A 203 6.25 11.95 0.35
CA PRO A 203 4.96 12.61 0.28
C PRO A 203 4.09 12.08 -0.86
N SER A 204 2.79 11.93 -0.63
CA SER A 204 1.79 11.63 -1.65
C SER A 204 0.52 12.48 -1.52
N TYR A 205 -0.06 12.79 -2.68
CA TYR A 205 -1.28 13.58 -2.81
C TYR A 205 -2.19 13.00 -3.90
N TYR A 206 -3.43 12.67 -3.54
CA TYR A 206 -4.44 12.17 -4.48
C TYR A 206 -5.48 13.28 -4.78
N GLU A 207 -5.62 13.59 -6.06
CA GLU A 207 -6.61 14.52 -6.62
C GLU A 207 -7.85 13.76 -7.09
N VAL A 208 -8.91 14.47 -7.49
CA VAL A 208 -10.07 13.85 -8.14
C VAL A 208 -9.63 12.95 -9.31
N GLY A 209 -10.12 11.71 -9.33
CA GLY A 209 -9.75 10.69 -10.32
C GLY A 209 -8.46 9.91 -10.00
N HIS A 210 -7.64 10.38 -9.05
CA HIS A 210 -6.43 9.66 -8.62
C HIS A 210 -6.80 8.39 -7.86
N HIS A 211 -5.96 7.36 -8.03
CA HIS A 211 -6.18 6.01 -7.53
C HIS A 211 -4.86 5.22 -7.54
N SER A 212 -4.89 4.05 -6.91
CA SER A 212 -3.86 3.02 -7.06
C SER A 212 -4.60 1.70 -7.13
N LEU A 213 -4.48 0.96 -8.22
CA LEU A 213 -5.20 -0.30 -8.47
C LEU A 213 -4.66 -1.44 -7.58
N PRO A 214 -5.36 -2.59 -7.49
CA PRO A 214 -4.94 -3.72 -6.65
C PRO A 214 -3.48 -4.14 -6.88
N HIS A 215 -2.73 -4.23 -5.79
CA HIS A 215 -1.33 -4.69 -5.73
C HIS A 215 -1.01 -5.21 -4.32
N THR A 216 0.19 -5.77 -4.12
CA THR A 216 0.60 -6.38 -2.84
C THR A 216 1.80 -5.70 -2.17
N ASP A 217 2.46 -4.78 -2.88
CA ASP A 217 3.79 -4.25 -2.56
C ASP A 217 4.92 -5.29 -2.49
N HIS A 218 4.68 -6.57 -2.78
CA HIS A 218 5.67 -7.64 -2.69
C HIS A 218 6.62 -7.62 -3.89
N ILE A 219 7.51 -6.62 -3.89
CA ILE A 219 8.54 -6.40 -4.90
C ILE A 219 9.85 -5.97 -4.23
N GLY A 220 10.97 -6.46 -4.76
CA GLY A 220 12.29 -6.14 -4.24
C GLY A 220 12.45 -6.54 -2.77
N GLN A 221 13.08 -5.66 -1.98
CA GLN A 221 13.37 -5.87 -0.56
C GLN A 221 12.34 -5.28 0.41
N ARG A 222 11.17 -4.85 -0.08
CA ARG A 222 10.12 -4.27 0.76
C ARG A 222 9.68 -5.28 1.82
N SER A 223 9.80 -4.88 3.09
CA SER A 223 9.55 -5.75 4.23
C SER A 223 8.31 -5.31 5.01
N VAL A 224 8.25 -4.04 5.38
CA VAL A 224 7.11 -3.43 6.08
C VAL A 224 6.72 -2.16 5.36
N ALA A 225 5.44 -2.02 5.02
CA ALA A 225 4.89 -0.81 4.45
C ALA A 225 4.33 0.10 5.55
N TYR A 226 4.40 1.40 5.32
CA TYR A 226 3.75 2.39 6.16
C TYR A 226 3.05 3.47 5.35
N ILE A 227 1.92 3.94 5.89
CA ILE A 227 1.17 5.07 5.36
C ILE A 227 0.78 5.95 6.54
N TRP A 228 1.38 7.12 6.64
CA TRP A 228 0.95 8.15 7.59
C TRP A 228 -0.05 9.08 6.91
N HIS A 229 -1.33 8.84 7.16
CA HIS A 229 -2.40 9.67 6.63
C HIS A 229 -2.45 11.03 7.33
N MET A 230 -2.54 12.07 6.50
CA MET A 230 -2.50 13.48 6.91
C MET A 230 -3.67 14.25 6.31
N SER A 231 -4.83 13.63 6.15
CA SER A 231 -5.99 14.30 5.53
C SER A 231 -6.95 14.80 6.60
N LYS A 232 -7.12 16.12 6.73
CA LYS A 232 -8.10 16.72 7.64
C LYS A 232 -9.48 16.74 7.00
N ASP A 233 -10.52 16.53 7.82
CA ASP A 233 -11.94 16.59 7.45
C ASP A 233 -12.32 15.77 6.20
N TRP A 234 -11.56 14.70 5.93
CA TRP A 234 -11.78 13.84 4.78
C TRP A 234 -12.95 12.90 5.02
N ARG A 235 -13.94 12.93 4.14
CA ARG A 235 -15.16 12.12 4.27
C ARG A 235 -15.04 10.83 3.47
N ALA A 236 -15.65 9.76 3.98
CA ALA A 236 -15.68 8.46 3.31
C ALA A 236 -16.17 8.54 1.85
N GLU A 237 -17.20 9.34 1.58
CA GLU A 237 -17.80 9.54 0.25
C GLU A 237 -16.89 10.26 -0.77
N TYR A 238 -15.76 10.82 -0.32
CA TYR A 238 -14.75 11.41 -1.19
C TYR A 238 -13.84 10.36 -1.82
N GLY A 239 -13.92 9.09 -1.43
CA GLY A 239 -13.02 8.04 -1.92
C GLY A 239 -11.59 8.24 -1.41
N GLY A 240 -10.59 7.78 -2.15
CA GLY A 240 -9.18 7.88 -1.74
C GLY A 240 -8.81 7.06 -0.50
N GLY A 241 -9.72 6.20 -0.05
CA GLY A 241 -9.52 5.26 1.05
C GLY A 241 -8.70 4.06 0.62
N LEU A 242 -7.89 3.54 1.54
CA LEU A 242 -7.17 2.28 1.39
C LEU A 242 -8.15 1.13 1.60
N TYR A 243 -8.26 0.25 0.61
CA TYR A 243 -9.06 -0.97 0.69
C TYR A 243 -8.13 -2.16 0.91
N TRP A 244 -8.35 -2.90 1.99
CA TRP A 244 -7.58 -4.10 2.34
C TRP A 244 -8.34 -5.36 1.94
N CYS A 245 -7.87 -6.04 0.88
CA CYS A 245 -8.66 -7.03 0.16
C CYS A 245 -8.97 -8.31 0.96
N LYS A 246 -8.19 -8.61 2.00
CA LYS A 246 -8.34 -9.81 2.81
C LYS A 246 -9.49 -9.71 3.82
N GLU A 247 -9.91 -8.50 4.18
CA GLU A 247 -10.92 -8.27 5.21
C GLU A 247 -12.35 -8.34 4.65
N PRO A 248 -13.33 -8.75 5.46
CA PRO A 248 -14.74 -8.57 5.12
C PRO A 248 -15.05 -7.09 4.88
N LEU A 249 -16.02 -6.83 4.01
CA LEU A 249 -16.38 -5.48 3.53
C LEU A 249 -16.55 -4.44 4.66
N ALA A 250 -17.06 -4.86 5.82
CA ALA A 250 -17.27 -3.99 6.99
C ALA A 250 -15.97 -3.39 7.56
N ASN A 251 -14.84 -4.08 7.39
CA ASN A 251 -13.53 -3.69 7.92
C ASN A 251 -12.50 -3.38 6.82
N ALA A 252 -12.79 -3.74 5.57
CA ALA A 252 -11.87 -3.60 4.45
C ALA A 252 -11.52 -2.15 4.12
N TYR A 253 -12.38 -1.19 4.47
CA TYR A 253 -12.18 0.23 4.16
C TYR A 253 -11.47 0.98 5.29
N LEU A 254 -10.28 1.49 4.99
CA LEU A 254 -9.53 2.43 5.81
C LEU A 254 -9.57 3.81 5.16
N HIS A 255 -10.48 4.66 5.63
CA HIS A 255 -10.61 6.02 5.13
C HIS A 255 -9.38 6.85 5.49
N ALA A 256 -8.97 7.72 4.57
CA ALA A 256 -7.94 8.71 4.88
C ALA A 256 -8.40 9.58 6.04
N SER A 257 -7.52 9.76 7.03
CA SER A 257 -7.78 10.54 8.23
C SER A 257 -6.54 11.32 8.64
N PHE A 258 -6.69 12.25 9.56
CA PHE A 258 -5.56 13.01 10.07
C PHE A 258 -4.77 12.17 11.09
N ASN A 259 -3.44 12.31 11.05
CA ASN A 259 -2.50 11.71 11.98
C ASN A 259 -2.73 10.22 12.28
N SER A 260 -2.94 9.43 11.22
CA SER A 260 -3.20 7.99 11.36
C SER A 260 -2.09 7.20 10.65
N LEU A 261 -1.33 6.42 11.41
CA LEU A 261 -0.25 5.58 10.87
C LEU A 261 -0.79 4.18 10.61
N VAL A 262 -0.77 3.77 9.35
CA VAL A 262 -1.12 2.42 8.91
C VAL A 262 0.16 1.64 8.68
N LEU A 263 0.22 0.41 9.20
CA LEU A 263 1.35 -0.51 9.10
C LEU A 263 0.88 -1.88 8.65
N PHE A 264 1.63 -2.53 7.76
CA PHE A 264 1.41 -3.94 7.42
C PHE A 264 2.72 -4.59 6.93
N SER A 265 2.85 -5.90 7.16
CA SER A 265 3.95 -6.70 6.61
C SER A 265 3.71 -6.97 5.13
N VAL A 266 4.73 -6.76 4.31
CA VAL A 266 4.65 -6.93 2.86
C VAL A 266 4.79 -8.41 2.50
N THR A 267 3.76 -8.98 1.88
CA THR A 267 3.70 -10.39 1.46
C THR A 267 2.92 -10.50 0.15
N PRO A 268 2.96 -11.64 -0.56
CA PRO A 268 2.04 -11.87 -1.68
C PRO A 268 0.56 -11.75 -1.32
N HIS A 269 0.21 -11.79 -0.03
CA HIS A 269 -1.16 -11.74 0.46
C HIS A 269 -1.58 -10.37 1.01
N SER A 270 -0.68 -9.38 1.06
CA SER A 270 -1.01 -8.00 1.46
C SER A 270 -1.69 -7.24 0.33
N SER A 271 -2.70 -7.85 -0.31
CA SER A 271 -3.41 -7.24 -1.43
C SER A 271 -4.24 -6.05 -0.95
N HIS A 272 -4.02 -4.90 -1.56
CA HIS A 272 -4.71 -3.66 -1.25
C HIS A 272 -4.75 -2.71 -2.44
N PHE A 273 -5.57 -1.68 -2.34
CA PHE A 273 -5.64 -0.61 -3.34
C PHE A 273 -6.12 0.71 -2.72
N VAL A 274 -5.92 1.82 -3.43
CA VAL A 274 -6.50 3.12 -3.07
C VAL A 274 -7.66 3.41 -4.01
N THR A 275 -8.86 3.45 -3.44
CA THR A 275 -10.09 3.75 -4.17
C THR A 275 -10.00 5.11 -4.85
N THR A 276 -10.63 5.24 -6.02
CA THR A 276 -10.63 6.49 -6.77
C THR A 276 -11.17 7.64 -5.94
N VAL A 277 -10.47 8.78 -5.94
CA VAL A 277 -10.99 10.00 -5.34
C VAL A 277 -12.16 10.51 -6.16
N SER A 278 -13.32 10.61 -5.52
CA SER A 278 -14.58 11.00 -6.12
C SER A 278 -14.57 12.47 -6.53
N PRO A 279 -15.27 12.87 -7.61
CA PRO A 279 -15.52 14.27 -7.94
C PRO A 279 -16.15 15.09 -6.81
N ARG A 280 -16.82 14.44 -5.84
CA ARG A 280 -17.36 15.12 -4.64
C ARG A 280 -16.29 15.72 -3.73
N ALA A 281 -15.04 15.28 -3.84
CA ALA A 281 -13.91 15.82 -3.09
C ALA A 281 -13.45 17.19 -3.61
N GLN A 282 -13.90 17.62 -4.80
CA GLN A 282 -13.43 18.84 -5.45
C GLN A 282 -13.61 20.06 -4.53
N GLY A 283 -12.49 20.73 -4.22
CA GLY A 283 -12.47 21.92 -3.37
C GLY A 283 -12.80 21.66 -1.90
N LYS A 284 -12.77 20.41 -1.42
CA LYS A 284 -13.08 20.03 -0.02
C LYS A 284 -11.87 19.78 0.86
N GLY A 285 -10.68 19.72 0.28
CA GLY A 285 -9.43 19.41 0.96
C GLY A 285 -8.52 18.55 0.08
N LYS A 286 -7.40 18.09 0.64
CA LYS A 286 -6.44 17.22 -0.05
C LYS A 286 -6.35 15.85 0.64
N ARG A 287 -6.30 14.78 -0.15
CA ARG A 287 -5.95 13.44 0.34
C ARG A 287 -4.43 13.35 0.40
N LEU A 288 -3.87 13.65 1.57
CA LEU A 288 -2.43 13.71 1.84
C LEU A 288 -1.97 12.49 2.64
N ALA A 289 -0.79 12.00 2.33
CA ALA A 289 -0.06 11.06 3.18
C ALA A 289 1.46 11.23 3.02
N TYR A 290 2.20 10.65 3.97
CA TYR A 290 3.61 10.32 3.84
C TYR A 290 3.73 8.80 3.93
N ASN A 291 4.19 8.14 2.87
CA ASN A 291 4.16 6.68 2.78
C ASN A 291 5.47 6.11 2.23
N GLY A 292 5.68 4.83 2.50
CA GLY A 292 6.95 4.20 2.17
C GLY A 292 7.09 2.77 2.69
N TRP A 293 8.32 2.30 2.67
CA TRP A 293 8.70 0.96 3.11
C TRP A 293 10.00 0.98 3.90
N TRP A 294 10.08 0.14 4.94
CA TRP A 294 11.35 -0.36 5.45
C TRP A 294 11.74 -1.61 4.66
N HIS A 295 13.00 -1.69 4.23
CA HIS A 295 13.52 -2.84 3.51
C HIS A 295 14.23 -3.84 4.43
N SER A 296 14.27 -5.10 4.00
CA SER A 296 15.20 -6.08 4.53
C SER A 296 16.61 -5.83 3.97
N SER A 297 17.65 -6.07 4.76
CA SER A 297 19.04 -6.06 4.29
C SER A 297 19.54 -7.44 3.92
N TRP A 298 18.92 -8.50 4.45
CA TRP A 298 19.33 -9.87 4.19
C TRP A 298 19.01 -10.29 2.76
N VAL A 299 20.03 -10.83 2.09
CA VAL A 299 19.94 -11.52 0.81
C VAL A 299 20.50 -12.92 1.03
N PRO A 300 19.69 -13.98 0.83
CA PRO A 300 20.11 -15.37 0.92
C PRO A 300 21.39 -15.62 0.12
N LYS A 301 22.27 -16.48 0.65
CA LYS A 301 23.47 -16.97 -0.03
C LYS A 301 23.58 -18.49 0.06
N THR A 302 24.37 -19.08 -0.82
CA THR A 302 24.60 -20.55 -0.84
C THR A 302 25.30 -21.05 0.42
N THR A 303 25.98 -20.18 1.17
CA THR A 303 26.62 -20.49 2.45
C THR A 303 25.69 -20.36 3.65
N ASP A 304 24.52 -19.74 3.50
CA ASP A 304 23.58 -19.56 4.61
C ASP A 304 22.91 -20.90 4.93
N PRO A 305 22.67 -21.26 6.20
CA PRO A 305 21.97 -22.49 6.58
C PRO A 305 20.44 -22.33 6.39
N LEU A 306 20.01 -22.18 5.14
CA LEU A 306 18.62 -21.86 4.77
C LEU A 306 17.59 -22.86 5.33
N GLU A 307 17.97 -24.13 5.44
CA GLU A 307 17.16 -25.21 5.99
C GLU A 307 16.77 -24.95 7.45
N THR A 308 17.68 -24.34 8.22
CA THR A 308 17.46 -23.92 9.60
C THR A 308 16.81 -22.55 9.69
N LEU A 309 17.18 -21.63 8.80
CA LEU A 309 16.64 -20.27 8.78
C LEU A 309 15.19 -20.23 8.30
N LEU A 310 14.75 -21.22 7.51
CA LEU A 310 13.44 -21.27 6.86
C LEU A 310 12.73 -22.59 7.14
N ASP A 311 13.01 -23.20 8.29
CA ASP A 311 12.43 -24.47 8.75
C ASP A 311 10.91 -24.41 8.95
N THR A 312 10.36 -23.27 9.37
CA THR A 312 8.92 -23.10 9.62
C THR A 312 8.18 -22.30 8.53
N PRO A 313 6.87 -22.54 8.33
CA PRO A 313 6.05 -21.73 7.41
C PRO A 313 6.08 -20.24 7.76
N GLU A 314 6.08 -19.89 9.04
CA GLU A 314 6.08 -18.49 9.49
C GLU A 314 7.32 -17.76 8.97
N LYS A 315 8.50 -18.40 8.99
CA LYS A 315 9.72 -17.80 8.46
C LYS A 315 9.67 -17.68 6.94
N ARG A 316 9.17 -18.70 6.23
CA ARG A 316 9.06 -18.70 4.75
C ARG A 316 8.06 -17.67 4.24
N LEU A 317 6.93 -17.51 4.92
CA LEU A 317 5.93 -16.49 4.61
C LEU A 317 6.44 -15.06 4.81
N THR A 318 7.56 -14.88 5.52
CA THR A 318 8.15 -13.54 5.71
C THR A 318 9.13 -13.10 4.63
N LEU A 319 9.45 -13.98 3.68
CA LEU A 319 10.43 -13.66 2.64
C LEU A 319 9.97 -12.50 1.75
N THR A 320 10.88 -11.58 1.48
CA THR A 320 10.68 -10.55 0.46
C THR A 320 10.77 -11.17 -0.93
N HIS A 321 10.24 -10.48 -1.94
CA HIS A 321 10.33 -10.92 -3.33
C HIS A 321 11.79 -11.14 -3.76
N ALA A 322 12.70 -10.22 -3.41
CA ALA A 322 14.13 -10.35 -3.74
C ALA A 322 14.78 -11.58 -3.08
N GLN A 323 14.38 -11.95 -1.87
CA GLN A 323 14.90 -13.13 -1.19
C GLN A 323 14.41 -14.42 -1.85
N VAL A 324 13.14 -14.47 -2.26
CA VAL A 324 12.61 -15.59 -3.05
C VAL A 324 13.35 -15.73 -4.38
N CYS A 325 13.56 -14.62 -5.11
CA CYS A 325 14.34 -14.62 -6.35
C CYS A 325 15.78 -15.08 -6.11
N ALA A 326 16.45 -14.62 -5.06
CA ALA A 326 17.81 -15.04 -4.75
C ALA A 326 17.92 -16.56 -4.51
N ILE A 327 16.95 -17.16 -3.80
CA ILE A 327 16.90 -18.61 -3.60
C ILE A 327 16.67 -19.33 -4.94
N GLN A 328 15.81 -18.80 -5.81
CA GLN A 328 15.61 -19.34 -7.15
C GLN A 328 16.90 -19.29 -7.99
N ASP A 329 17.56 -18.14 -8.01
CA ASP A 329 18.77 -17.91 -8.80
C ASP A 329 19.92 -18.83 -8.34
N MET A 330 20.03 -19.14 -7.05
CA MET A 330 21.01 -20.12 -6.54
C MET A 330 20.83 -21.53 -7.09
N LEU A 331 19.61 -21.90 -7.49
CA LEU A 331 19.28 -23.22 -8.02
C LEU A 331 19.35 -23.23 -9.56
N ASP A 332 18.92 -22.16 -10.21
CA ASP A 332 18.71 -22.13 -11.65
C ASP A 332 19.88 -21.50 -12.44
N ASP A 333 20.67 -20.61 -11.83
CA ASP A 333 21.77 -19.93 -12.54
C ASP A 333 22.97 -20.86 -12.69
N PRO A 334 23.35 -21.26 -13.94
CA PRO A 334 24.50 -22.13 -14.17
C PRO A 334 25.84 -21.49 -13.74
N TRP A 335 25.87 -20.18 -13.52
CA TRP A 335 27.04 -19.43 -13.08
C TRP A 335 27.06 -19.13 -11.58
N ALA A 336 25.98 -19.41 -10.85
CA ALA A 336 25.96 -19.23 -9.41
C ALA A 336 26.92 -20.23 -8.72
N PRO A 337 27.51 -19.86 -7.57
CA PRO A 337 28.30 -20.81 -6.77
C PRO A 337 27.47 -22.05 -6.47
N ARG A 338 28.02 -23.25 -6.71
CA ARG A 338 27.29 -24.49 -6.42
C ARG A 338 27.01 -24.61 -4.93
N ILE A 339 25.79 -25.01 -4.57
CA ILE A 339 25.46 -25.41 -3.20
C ILE A 339 26.32 -26.62 -2.85
N GLN A 340 26.99 -26.54 -1.69
CA GLN A 340 27.83 -27.60 -1.17
C GLN A 340 27.35 -28.01 0.24
N PRO A 341 27.46 -29.31 0.57
CA PRO A 341 27.82 -30.41 -0.32
C PRO A 341 26.70 -30.72 -1.33
N PRO A 342 26.93 -31.50 -2.42
CA PRO A 342 25.93 -31.72 -3.47
C PRO A 342 24.59 -32.26 -2.97
N GLU A 343 24.57 -33.11 -1.94
CA GLU A 343 23.35 -33.63 -1.32
C GLU A 343 22.43 -32.53 -0.77
N ARG A 344 23.01 -31.41 -0.33
CA ARG A 344 22.27 -30.25 0.17
C ARG A 344 21.48 -29.53 -0.93
N HIS A 345 21.86 -29.70 -2.19
CA HIS A 345 21.13 -29.13 -3.33
C HIS A 345 19.67 -29.59 -3.33
N GLU A 346 19.43 -30.89 -3.11
CA GLU A 346 18.08 -31.47 -3.09
C GLU A 346 17.24 -30.94 -1.91
N GLU A 347 17.87 -30.67 -0.77
CA GLU A 347 17.21 -30.05 0.39
C GLU A 347 16.75 -28.63 0.08
N ILE A 348 17.58 -27.83 -0.59
CA ILE A 348 17.22 -26.47 -1.00
C ILE A 348 16.16 -26.48 -2.11
N VAL A 349 16.19 -27.44 -3.04
CA VAL A 349 15.11 -27.63 -4.03
C VAL A 349 13.78 -27.91 -3.32
N ALA A 350 13.77 -28.83 -2.35
CA ALA A 350 12.58 -29.15 -1.57
C ALA A 350 12.08 -27.94 -0.75
N LEU A 351 13.01 -27.19 -0.14
CA LEU A 351 12.70 -25.96 0.60
C LEU A 351 12.08 -24.90 -0.32
N ARG A 352 12.65 -24.66 -1.50
CA ARG A 352 12.08 -23.77 -2.52
C ARG A 352 10.68 -24.21 -2.92
N GLY A 353 10.43 -25.52 -3.05
CA GLY A 353 9.09 -26.07 -3.27
C GLY A 353 8.08 -25.61 -2.22
N LYS A 354 8.41 -25.75 -0.93
CA LYS A 354 7.58 -25.29 0.19
C LYS A 354 7.35 -23.78 0.16
N ILE A 355 8.39 -22.99 -0.07
CA ILE A 355 8.31 -21.53 -0.18
C ILE A 355 7.27 -21.14 -1.25
N MET A 356 7.35 -21.74 -2.44
CA MET A 356 6.44 -21.41 -3.54
C MET A 356 5.00 -21.83 -3.26
N GLU A 357 4.79 -23.00 -2.66
CA GLU A 357 3.45 -23.47 -2.30
C GLU A 357 2.77 -22.56 -1.27
N GLU A 358 3.53 -22.08 -0.28
CA GLU A 358 3.00 -21.25 0.80
C GLU A 358 2.76 -19.80 0.37
N LEU A 359 3.70 -19.20 -0.37
CA LEU A 359 3.60 -17.81 -0.83
C LEU A 359 2.63 -17.64 -2.01
N TYR A 360 2.54 -18.64 -2.88
CA TYR A 360 1.74 -18.61 -4.11
C TYR A 360 0.86 -19.86 -4.22
N PRO A 361 -0.06 -20.08 -3.27
CA PRO A 361 -0.90 -21.26 -3.27
C PRO A 361 -1.73 -21.29 -4.56
N VAL A 362 -1.67 -22.42 -5.27
CA VAL A 362 -2.41 -22.64 -6.52
C VAL A 362 -3.90 -22.83 -6.19
N ARG A 363 -4.59 -21.77 -5.79
CA ARG A 363 -6.06 -21.74 -5.77
C ARG A 363 -6.53 -21.19 -7.09
N ARG A 364 -6.82 -22.08 -8.03
CA ARG A 364 -7.58 -21.73 -9.22
C ARG A 364 -9.04 -21.67 -8.81
N SER A 365 -9.69 -20.53 -9.00
CA SER A 365 -11.15 -20.56 -9.18
C SER A 365 -11.42 -21.55 -10.32
N PRO A 366 -12.29 -22.54 -10.14
CA PRO A 366 -12.60 -23.46 -11.23
C PRO A 366 -13.04 -22.61 -12.42
N PRO A 367 -12.56 -22.92 -13.64
CA PRO A 367 -13.11 -22.28 -14.82
C PRO A 367 -14.63 -22.46 -14.78
N VAL A 368 -15.36 -21.34 -14.89
CA VAL A 368 -16.79 -21.42 -15.12
C VAL A 368 -16.93 -21.80 -16.58
N ASP A 369 -17.28 -23.05 -16.85
CA ASP A 369 -17.68 -23.45 -18.19
C ASP A 369 -18.91 -22.61 -18.57
N VAL A 370 -18.70 -21.64 -19.47
CA VAL A 370 -19.79 -20.86 -20.05
C VAL A 370 -20.44 -21.75 -21.11
N LEU A 371 -21.56 -22.37 -20.75
CA LEU A 371 -22.42 -23.13 -21.67
C LEU A 371 -23.11 -22.22 -22.69
#